data_AF-A0A9E2X775-F1
#
_entry.id   AF-A0A9E2X775-F1
#
_cell.length_a   1.000
_cell.length_b   1.000
_cell.length_c   1.000
_cell.angle_alpha   90.00
_cell.angle_beta   90.00
_cell.angle_gamma   90.00
#
_symmetry.space_group_name_H-M   'P 1'
#
loop_
_entity.id
_entity.type
_entity.pdbx_description
1 polymer ?
#
loop_
_entity_poly.entity_id
_entity_poly.type
_entity_poly.pdbx_seq_one_letter_code
_entity_poly.pdbx_strand_id
1 'polypeptide(L)'
;MDIYLPIAEVSVDVFVLLGLGGVVGFLSGVFGVGGGFLLTPLLIFIGVPPTVAVASSANQLVGASVSGVLAHWRRGNVDFKMGCVLLAGGLAGSLLGIWLFT
;
A
#
# COMPACT_ATOMS: atom_id res chain seq x y z
N MET A 1 -10.16 20.98 8.23
CA MET A 1 -11.38 20.31 8.72
C MET A 1 -10.91 18.99 9.27
N ASP A 2 -10.84 18.87 10.59
CA ASP A 2 -10.21 17.73 11.24
C ASP A 2 -11.21 16.59 11.39
N ILE A 3 -10.80 15.40 10.96
CA ILE A 3 -11.52 14.16 11.21
C ILE A 3 -10.77 13.39 12.30
N TYR A 4 -11.52 13.01 13.33
CA TYR A 4 -11.04 12.11 14.34
C TYR A 4 -11.01 10.68 13.79
N LEU A 5 -9.84 10.04 13.80
CA LEU A 5 -9.67 8.65 13.41
C LEU A 5 -9.76 7.78 14.67
N PRO A 6 -10.91 7.11 14.94
CA PRO A 6 -11.13 6.40 16.20
C PRO A 6 -10.22 5.19 16.40
N ILE A 7 -9.71 4.62 15.31
CA ILE A 7 -8.79 3.46 15.33
C ILE A 7 -7.35 3.92 15.56
N ALA A 8 -7.00 5.13 15.13
CA ALA A 8 -5.67 5.70 15.30
C ALA A 8 -5.55 6.60 16.54
N GLU A 9 -6.67 6.98 17.16
CA GLU A 9 -6.77 7.96 18.26
C GLU A 9 -6.15 9.33 17.94
N VAL A 10 -6.09 9.69 16.65
CA VAL A 10 -5.48 10.94 16.16
C VAL A 10 -6.50 11.75 15.35
N SER A 11 -6.45 13.06 15.50
CA SER A 11 -7.20 14.00 14.66
C SER A 11 -6.31 14.46 13.50
N VAL A 12 -6.76 14.23 12.27
CA VAL A 12 -5.99 14.59 11.07
C VAL A 12 -6.86 15.44 10.14
N ASP A 13 -6.24 16.44 9.51
CA ASP A 13 -6.92 17.27 8.53
C ASP A 13 -7.25 16.46 7.26
N VAL A 14 -8.51 16.56 6.82
CA VAL A 14 -9.02 15.85 5.64
C VAL A 14 -8.30 16.20 4.35
N PHE A 15 -7.91 17.46 4.17
CA PHE A 15 -7.20 17.89 2.97
C PHE A 15 -5.80 17.31 2.92
N VAL A 16 -5.15 17.12 4.08
CA VAL A 16 -3.86 16.43 4.16
C VAL A 16 -4.02 14.96 3.74
N LEU A 17 -5.03 14.26 4.26
CA LEU A 17 -5.30 12.87 3.88
C LEU A 17 -5.61 12.71 2.38
N LEU A 18 -6.44 13.59 1.82
CA LEU A 18 -6.78 13.57 0.39
C LEU A 18 -5.56 13.92 -0.48
N GLY A 19 -4.79 14.94 -0.10
CA GLY A 19 -3.59 15.34 -0.82
C GLY A 19 -2.53 14.24 -0.80
N LEU A 20 -2.31 13.64 0.36
CA LEU A 20 -1.33 12.57 0.54
C LEU A 20 -1.76 11.30 -0.20
N GLY A 21 -3.03 10.91 -0.10
CA GLY A 21 -3.59 9.80 -0.86
C GLY A 21 -3.52 10.02 -2.38
N GLY A 22 -3.79 11.24 -2.84
CA GLY A 22 -3.70 11.62 -4.25
C GLY A 22 -2.26 11.57 -4.79
N VAL A 23 -1.32 12.22 -4.10
CA VAL A 23 0.10 12.24 -4.49
C VAL A 23 0.68 10.83 -4.46
N VAL A 24 0.50 10.10 -3.37
CA VAL A 24 1.03 8.75 -3.23
C VAL A 24 0.36 7.79 -4.22
N GLY A 25 -0.95 7.91 -4.44
CA GLY A 25 -1.68 7.12 -5.43
C GLY A 25 -1.18 7.37 -6.86
N PHE A 26 -0.96 8.63 -7.22
CA PHE A 26 -0.42 9.00 -8.53
C PHE A 26 1.00 8.46 -8.72
N LEU A 27 1.91 8.74 -7.78
CA LEU A 27 3.29 8.25 -7.83
C LEU A 27 3.34 6.72 -7.87
N SER A 28 2.54 6.06 -7.02
CA SER A 28 2.41 4.60 -7.01
C SER A 28 1.91 4.05 -8.35
N GLY A 29 0.97 4.72 -8.99
CA GLY A 29 0.46 4.34 -10.30
C GLY A 29 1.51 4.45 -11.40
N VAL A 30 2.33 5.51 -11.36
CA VAL A 30 3.43 5.71 -12.32
C VAL A 30 4.56 4.70 -12.13
N PHE A 31 4.98 4.46 -10.87
CA PHE A 31 6.09 3.56 -10.59
C PHE A 31 5.69 2.07 -10.52
N GLY A 32 4.40 1.76 -10.37
CA GLY A 32 3.92 0.38 -10.25
C GLY A 32 4.29 -0.33 -8.94
N VAL A 33 4.80 0.40 -7.93
CA VAL A 33 5.33 -0.16 -6.67
C VAL A 33 4.23 -0.37 -5.61
N GLY A 34 2.99 0.06 -5.89
CA GLY A 34 1.83 -0.27 -5.07
C GLY A 34 1.64 0.58 -3.79
N GLY A 35 2.39 1.67 -3.63
CA GLY A 35 2.02 2.81 -2.76
C GLY A 35 2.24 2.60 -1.27
N GLY A 36 2.18 1.36 -0.78
CA GLY A 36 2.39 1.02 0.63
C GLY A 36 3.78 1.41 1.15
N PHE A 37 4.81 1.35 0.29
CA PHE A 37 6.16 1.77 0.64
C PHE A 37 6.27 3.26 1.00
N LEU A 38 5.47 4.13 0.36
CA LEU A 38 5.48 5.57 0.63
C LEU A 38 4.41 5.97 1.64
N LEU A 39 3.21 5.41 1.56
CA LEU A 39 2.09 5.80 2.41
C LEU A 39 2.32 5.45 3.88
N THR A 40 2.85 4.25 4.14
CA THR A 40 3.09 3.77 5.52
C THR A 40 4.01 4.69 6.33
N PRO A 41 5.23 5.03 5.86
CA PRO A 41 6.09 5.94 6.61
C PRO A 41 5.52 7.36 6.72
N LEU A 42 4.82 7.84 5.70
CA LEU A 42 4.18 9.17 5.74
C LEU A 42 3.07 9.24 6.80
N LEU A 43 2.23 8.22 6.92
CA LEU A 43 1.22 8.16 7.97
C LEU A 43 1.86 8.11 9.37
N ILE A 44 2.95 7.35 9.52
CA ILE A 44 3.70 7.28 10.78
C ILE A 44 4.27 8.67 11.13
N PHE A 45 4.80 9.42 10.16
CA PHE A 45 5.31 10.78 10.40
C PHE A 45 4.23 11.79 10.81
N ILE A 46 2.97 11.55 10.42
CA ILE A 46 1.83 12.38 10.82
C ILE A 46 1.28 11.94 12.19
N GLY A 47 1.90 10.94 12.84
CA GLY A 47 1.56 10.49 14.18
C GLY A 47 0.57 9.33 14.22
N VAL A 48 0.22 8.73 13.08
CA VAL A 48 -0.64 7.54 13.06
C VAL A 48 0.14 6.34 13.62
N PRO A 49 -0.44 5.55 14.55
CA PRO A 49 0.22 4.37 15.10
C PRO A 49 0.70 3.41 13.99
N PRO A 50 1.92 2.83 14.10
CA PRO A 50 2.49 1.98 13.04
C PRO A 50 1.60 0.81 12.63
N THR A 51 0.91 0.18 13.59
CA THR A 51 -0.01 -0.93 13.33
C THR A 51 -1.18 -0.52 12.44
N VAL A 52 -1.74 0.66 12.67
CA VAL A 52 -2.86 1.21 11.89
C VAL A 52 -2.39 1.68 10.52
N ALA A 53 -1.20 2.30 10.45
CA ALA A 53 -0.60 2.75 9.20
C ALA A 53 -0.33 1.58 8.24
N VAL A 54 0.28 0.50 8.74
CA VAL A 54 0.57 -0.72 7.95
C VAL A 54 -0.71 -1.42 7.50
N ALA A 55 -1.70 -1.56 8.39
CA ALA A 55 -2.97 -2.20 8.04
C ALA A 55 -3.73 -1.41 6.96
N SER A 56 -3.76 -0.08 7.07
CA SER A 56 -4.43 0.80 6.11
C SER A 56 -3.75 0.77 4.74
N SER A 57 -2.42 0.85 4.73
CA SER A 57 -1.65 0.86 3.48
C SER A 57 -1.69 -0.47 2.73
N ALA A 58 -1.77 -1.61 3.44
CA ALA A 58 -1.93 -2.93 2.84
C ALA A 58 -3.24 -3.03 2.05
N ASN A 59 -4.36 -2.55 2.60
CA ASN A 59 -5.65 -2.55 1.90
C ASN A 59 -5.61 -1.67 0.64
N GLN A 60 -4.98 -0.50 0.72
CA GLN A 60 -4.79 0.38 -0.43
C GLN A 60 -3.92 -0.28 -1.52
N LEU A 61 -2.83 -0.93 -1.13
CA LEU A 61 -1.93 -1.65 -2.02
C LEU A 61 -2.68 -2.75 -2.79
N VAL A 62 -3.56 -3.50 -2.11
CA VAL A 62 -4.40 -4.53 -2.77
C VAL A 62 -5.31 -3.90 -3.82
N GLY A 63 -6.00 -2.81 -3.48
CA GLY A 63 -6.88 -2.10 -4.42
C GLY A 63 -6.13 -1.57 -5.65
N ALA A 64 -4.98 -0.92 -5.43
CA ALA A 64 -4.14 -0.39 -6.50
C ALA A 64 -3.58 -1.51 -7.40
N SER A 65 -3.12 -2.62 -6.80
CA SER A 65 -2.55 -3.76 -7.52
C SER A 65 -3.60 -4.47 -8.38
N VAL A 66 -4.80 -4.69 -7.84
CA VAL A 66 -5.91 -5.30 -8.58
C VAL A 66 -6.30 -4.41 -9.77
N SER A 67 -6.43 -3.10 -9.56
CA SER A 67 -6.71 -2.13 -10.63
C SER A 67 -5.64 -2.16 -11.72
N GLY A 68 -4.36 -2.17 -11.33
CA GLY A 68 -3.23 -2.25 -12.26
C GLY A 68 -3.24 -3.54 -13.09
N VAL A 69 -3.41 -4.70 -12.44
CA VAL A 69 -3.49 -6.00 -13.13
C VAL A 69 -4.67 -6.04 -14.09
N LEU A 70 -5.85 -5.54 -13.70
CA LEU A 70 -7.02 -5.46 -14.59
C LEU A 70 -6.74 -4.60 -15.83
N ALA A 71 -6.08 -3.45 -15.67
CA ALA A 71 -5.72 -2.57 -16.76
C ALA A 71 -4.73 -3.22 -17.74
N HIS A 72 -3.71 -3.92 -17.22
CA HIS A 72 -2.73 -4.65 -18.04
C HIS A 72 -3.33 -5.92 -18.67
N TRP A 73 -4.25 -6.61 -17.99
CA TRP A 73 -4.93 -7.79 -18.51
C TRP A 73 -5.73 -7.44 -19.76
N ARG A 74 -6.51 -6.35 -19.71
CA ARG A 74 -7.27 -5.88 -20.89
C ARG A 74 -6.39 -5.59 -22.10
N ARG A 75 -5.09 -5.34 -21.91
CA ARG A 75 -4.11 -5.08 -22.97
C ARG A 75 -3.34 -6.33 -23.41
N GLY A 76 -3.60 -7.49 -22.80
CA GLY A 76 -2.90 -8.75 -23.11
C GLY A 76 -1.47 -8.84 -22.56
N ASN A 77 -1.07 -7.94 -21.66
CA ASN A 77 0.32 -7.80 -21.19
C ASN A 77 0.57 -8.48 -19.83
N VAL A 78 -0.30 -9.41 -19.40
CA VAL A 78 -0.15 -10.09 -18.10
C VAL A 78 0.48 -11.45 -18.30
N ASP A 79 1.70 -11.60 -17.79
CA ASP A 79 2.37 -12.90 -17.68
C ASP A 79 2.04 -13.54 -16.32
N PHE A 80 1.06 -14.45 -16.33
CA PHE A 80 0.67 -15.19 -15.14
C PHE A 80 1.74 -16.15 -14.64
N LYS A 81 2.61 -16.67 -15.53
CA LYS A 81 3.69 -17.57 -15.12
C LYS A 81 4.70 -16.80 -14.29
N MET A 82 5.12 -15.62 -14.78
CA MET A 82 6.04 -14.76 -14.04
C MET A 82 5.40 -14.23 -12.76
N GLY A 83 4.11 -13.87 -12.80
CA GLY A 83 3.34 -13.48 -11.60
C GLY A 83 3.33 -14.54 -10.50
N CYS A 84 3.08 -15.82 -10.85
CA CYS A 84 3.11 -16.92 -9.89
C CYS A 84 4.50 -17.15 -9.28
N VAL A 85 5.57 -17.02 -10.08
CA VAL A 85 6.95 -17.16 -9.58
C VAL A 85 7.28 -16.04 -8.58
N LEU A 86 6.91 -14.80 -8.90
CA LEU A 86 7.10 -13.65 -8.02
C LEU A 86 6.28 -13.80 -6.72
N LEU A 87 5.05 -14.30 -6.81
CA LEU A 87 4.19 -14.54 -5.65
C LEU A 87 4.79 -15.62 -4.73
N ALA A 88 5.24 -16.74 -5.28
CA ALA A 88 5.88 -17.80 -4.49
C ALA A 88 7.16 -17.31 -3.80
N GLY A 89 8.03 -16.60 -4.53
CA GLY A 89 9.25 -16.01 -3.98
C GLY A 89 8.97 -14.95 -2.92
N GLY A 90 7.97 -14.08 -3.15
CA GLY A 90 7.54 -13.05 -2.23
C GLY A 90 6.94 -13.61 -0.93
N LEU A 91 6.09 -14.63 -1.02
CA LEU A 91 5.55 -15.32 0.15
C LEU A 91 6.65 -16.00 0.96
N ALA A 92 7.53 -16.76 0.31
CA ALA A 92 8.65 -17.42 0.97
C ALA A 92 9.58 -16.42 1.64
N GLY A 93 9.97 -15.34 0.93
CA GLY A 93 10.82 -14.29 1.46
C GLY A 93 10.18 -13.53 2.63
N SER A 94 8.88 -13.23 2.55
CA SER A 94 8.15 -12.54 3.63
C SER A 94 8.04 -13.41 4.88
N LEU A 95 7.72 -14.69 4.73
CA LEU A 95 7.65 -15.64 5.85
C LEU A 95 9.02 -15.83 6.52
N LEU A 96 10.09 -15.97 5.73
CA LEU A 96 11.45 -16.05 6.25
C LEU A 96 11.87 -14.76 6.95
N GLY A 97 11.49 -13.60 6.42
CA GLY A 97 11.73 -12.31 7.05
C GLY A 97 11.02 -12.19 8.40
N ILE A 98 9.74 -12.54 8.46
CA ILE A 98 8.99 -12.59 9.73
C ILE A 98 9.71 -13.51 10.71
N TRP A 99 10.05 -14.74 10.29
CA TRP A 99 10.73 -15.70 11.16
C TRP A 99 12.11 -15.23 11.67
N LEU A 100 12.86 -14.46 10.88
CA LEU A 100 14.16 -13.95 11.27
C LEU A 100 14.08 -12.79 12.27
N PHE A 101 13.04 -11.95 12.18
CA PHE A 101 12.87 -10.73 12.99
C PHE A 101 11.85 -10.89 14.12
N THR A 102 11.24 -12.06 14.28
CA THR A 102 10.37 -12.43 15.42
C THR A 102 11.18 -13.21 16.44
#